data_AF-T1A364-F1
#
_entry.id   AF-T1A364-F1
#
_cell.length_a   1.000
_cell.length_b   1.000
_cell.length_c   1.000
_cell.angle_alpha   90.00
_cell.angle_beta   90.00
_cell.angle_gamma   90.00
#
_symmetry.space_group_name_H-M   'P 1'
#
loop_
_entity.id
_entity.type
_entity.pdbx_description
1 polymer ?
#
loop_
_entity_poly.entity_id
_entity_poly.type
_entity_poly.pdbx_seq_one_letter_code
_entity_poly.pdbx_strand_id
1 'polypeptide(L)'
;SNMCHESSGVALTETIGVGKGTVSLEDITDHADLIVVVGQNPGTNHPRMLSALEAAKRRGATIVSANPLPEAGLVRFKNPQRPRGVIGRGTALTDRFLAVRVNGDLAMFAGVNKALLAREEEAPGTIVDQAFIDAYCDGFDDACEGWRELAWSQIEDASGLTRAQIEEFANDVVAAKSVIVCWAMGITQHRNAVATIREIVNFLLLRGNIGRPGAGPSPIRGHSNVQGDRT
;
A
#
# COMPACT_ATOMS: atom_id res chain seq x y z
N SER A 1 3.73 -22.76 -4.25
CA SER A 1 3.80 -21.28 -4.31
C SER A 1 2.54 -20.62 -4.89
N ASN A 2 1.66 -21.33 -5.62
CA ASN A 2 0.40 -20.76 -6.13
C ASN A 2 -0.49 -20.18 -5.03
N MET A 3 -0.70 -20.90 -3.92
CA MET A 3 -1.62 -20.46 -2.85
C MET A 3 -1.26 -19.15 -2.14
N CYS A 4 -0.04 -18.62 -2.28
CA CYS A 4 0.38 -17.41 -1.55
C CYS A 4 -0.02 -16.10 -2.27
N HIS A 5 -0.05 -16.10 -3.61
CA HIS A 5 -0.23 -14.87 -4.41
C HIS A 5 -1.12 -15.08 -5.64
N GLU A 6 -1.89 -16.16 -5.70
CA GLU A 6 -2.86 -16.37 -6.77
C GLU A 6 -3.88 -15.22 -6.84
N SER A 7 -4.45 -14.81 -5.69
CA SER A 7 -5.33 -13.64 -5.63
C SER A 7 -4.66 -12.34 -6.09
N SER A 8 -3.36 -12.15 -5.82
CA SER A 8 -2.62 -11.01 -6.37
C SER A 8 -2.47 -11.10 -7.89
N GLY A 9 -2.19 -12.29 -8.42
CA GLY A 9 -2.09 -12.51 -9.85
C GLY A 9 -3.39 -12.22 -10.58
N VAL A 10 -4.52 -12.73 -10.07
CA VAL A 10 -5.86 -12.49 -10.61
C VAL A 10 -6.19 -11.00 -10.56
N ALA A 11 -6.14 -10.39 -9.38
CA ALA A 11 -6.50 -8.98 -9.20
C ALA A 11 -5.67 -8.02 -10.08
N LEU A 12 -4.34 -8.23 -10.15
CA LEU A 12 -3.47 -7.36 -10.96
C LEU A 12 -3.63 -7.62 -12.46
N THR A 13 -3.92 -8.84 -12.89
CA THR A 13 -4.22 -9.11 -14.31
C THR A 13 -5.52 -8.42 -14.72
N GLU A 14 -6.55 -8.47 -13.88
CA GLU A 14 -7.84 -7.81 -14.13
C GLU A 14 -7.76 -6.27 -14.13
N THR A 15 -6.84 -5.68 -13.37
CA THR A 15 -6.79 -4.22 -13.18
C THR A 15 -5.71 -3.52 -14.00
N ILE A 16 -4.56 -4.15 -14.22
CA ILE A 16 -3.42 -3.55 -14.92
C ILE A 16 -2.81 -4.48 -15.99
N GLY A 17 -3.45 -5.61 -16.29
CA GLY A 17 -3.00 -6.54 -17.32
C GLY A 17 -1.75 -7.36 -16.97
N VAL A 18 -1.16 -7.17 -15.78
CA VAL A 18 0.10 -7.82 -15.39
C VAL A 18 -0.02 -8.44 -13.99
N GLY A 19 0.03 -9.77 -13.89
CA GLY A 19 -0.07 -10.51 -12.61
C GLY A 19 1.17 -10.45 -11.68
N LYS A 20 2.04 -9.45 -11.83
CA LYS A 20 3.31 -9.26 -11.11
C LYS A 20 3.39 -7.83 -10.55
N GLY A 21 4.24 -7.63 -9.55
CA GLY A 21 4.53 -6.27 -9.06
C GLY A 21 5.21 -5.43 -10.13
N THR A 22 4.97 -4.13 -10.10
CA THR A 22 5.55 -3.17 -11.06
C THR A 22 6.70 -2.36 -10.47
N VAL A 23 7.11 -2.72 -9.24
CA VAL A 23 8.05 -1.97 -8.41
C VAL A 23 9.35 -2.73 -8.27
N SER A 24 10.47 -2.03 -8.48
CA SER A 24 11.82 -2.51 -8.23
C SER A 24 12.29 -2.19 -6.80
N LEU A 25 13.45 -2.73 -6.43
CA LEU A 25 14.07 -2.36 -5.14
C LEU A 25 14.53 -0.88 -5.14
N GLU A 26 14.97 -0.37 -6.29
CA GLU A 26 15.38 1.03 -6.48
C GLU A 26 14.19 1.98 -6.25
N ASP A 27 13.01 1.61 -6.73
CA ASP A 27 11.78 2.39 -6.48
C ASP A 27 11.51 2.60 -4.98
N ILE A 28 11.67 1.56 -4.17
CA ILE A 28 11.54 1.65 -2.72
C ILE A 28 12.70 2.48 -2.14
N THR A 29 13.93 2.12 -2.50
CA THR A 29 15.14 2.63 -1.85
C THR A 29 15.49 4.06 -2.21
N ASP A 30 15.11 4.55 -3.39
CA ASP A 30 15.58 5.81 -3.99
C ASP A 30 14.45 6.76 -4.42
N HIS A 31 13.22 6.29 -4.67
CA HIS A 31 12.19 7.12 -5.33
C HIS A 31 10.87 7.32 -4.57
N ALA A 32 10.42 6.36 -3.75
CA ALA A 32 9.11 6.46 -3.09
C ALA A 32 9.06 7.54 -2.01
N ASP A 33 8.04 8.39 -2.04
CA ASP A 33 7.76 9.36 -0.98
C ASP A 33 6.92 8.72 0.14
N LEU A 34 5.96 7.87 -0.24
CA LEU A 34 5.11 7.13 0.68
C LEU A 34 5.16 5.63 0.38
N ILE A 35 5.44 4.84 1.41
CA ILE A 35 5.42 3.38 1.33
C ILE A 35 4.38 2.86 2.31
N VAL A 36 3.34 2.22 1.79
CA VAL A 36 2.28 1.58 2.59
C VAL A 36 2.58 0.09 2.69
N VAL A 37 2.82 -0.41 3.89
CA VAL A 37 3.07 -1.84 4.16
C VAL A 37 1.80 -2.46 4.75
N VAL A 38 1.15 -3.35 4.00
CA VAL A 38 -0.18 -3.90 4.33
C VAL A 38 -0.12 -5.41 4.46
N GLY A 39 -0.68 -5.98 5.53
CA GLY A 39 -0.81 -7.44 5.69
C GLY A 39 0.53 -8.18 5.62
N GLN A 40 1.59 -7.57 6.17
CA GLN A 40 2.94 -8.10 6.10
C GLN A 40 3.78 -7.73 7.33
N ASN A 41 4.64 -8.68 7.73
CA ASN A 41 5.74 -8.48 8.65
C ASN A 41 7.10 -8.54 7.94
N PRO A 42 7.68 -7.42 7.46
CA PRO A 42 9.03 -7.45 6.89
C PRO A 42 10.09 -7.88 7.91
N GLY A 43 9.85 -7.63 9.20
CA GLY A 43 10.71 -7.98 10.33
C GLY A 43 11.13 -9.45 10.34
N THR A 44 10.16 -10.33 10.14
CA THR A 44 10.33 -11.79 10.18
C THR A 44 10.38 -12.42 8.80
N ASN A 45 9.68 -11.84 7.82
CA ASN A 45 9.41 -12.52 6.55
C ASN A 45 10.25 -11.99 5.39
N HIS A 46 10.71 -10.72 5.46
CA HIS A 46 11.46 -10.10 4.35
C HIS A 46 12.60 -9.18 4.85
N PRO A 47 13.69 -9.73 5.44
CA PRO A 47 14.79 -8.92 5.99
C PRO A 47 15.45 -7.97 4.97
N ARG A 48 15.48 -8.33 3.67
CA ARG A 48 15.98 -7.44 2.62
C ARG A 48 15.11 -6.18 2.44
N MET A 49 13.80 -6.33 2.61
CA MET A 49 12.88 -5.18 2.55
C MET A 49 13.12 -4.23 3.71
N LEU A 50 13.47 -4.71 4.91
CA LEU A 50 13.81 -3.82 6.04
C LEU A 50 14.99 -2.90 5.72
N SER A 51 16.04 -3.42 5.08
CA SER A 51 17.17 -2.58 4.62
C SER A 51 16.73 -1.55 3.60
N ALA A 52 15.76 -1.89 2.73
CA ALA A 52 15.22 -0.97 1.74
C ALA A 52 14.35 0.12 2.37
N LEU A 53 13.46 -0.25 3.29
CA LEU A 53 12.66 0.69 4.08
C LEU A 53 13.56 1.61 4.91
N GLU A 54 14.64 1.10 5.50
CA GLU A 54 15.61 1.91 6.22
C GLU A 54 16.29 2.94 5.31
N ALA A 55 16.64 2.57 4.07
CA ALA A 55 17.19 3.51 3.09
C ALA A 55 16.16 4.60 2.72
N ALA A 56 14.92 4.21 2.44
CA ALA A 56 13.82 5.13 2.17
C ALA A 56 13.58 6.12 3.33
N LYS A 57 13.57 5.63 4.58
CA LYS A 57 13.46 6.49 5.77
C LYS A 57 14.60 7.50 5.88
N ARG A 58 15.83 7.10 5.54
CA ARG A 58 16.96 8.04 5.55
C ARG A 58 16.87 9.11 4.46
N ARG A 59 16.21 8.83 3.33
CA ARG A 59 15.86 9.85 2.33
C ARG A 59 14.77 10.81 2.84
N GLY A 60 13.93 10.35 3.77
CA GLY A 60 12.81 11.12 4.29
C GLY A 60 11.44 10.61 3.84
N ALA A 61 11.36 9.41 3.27
CA ALA A 61 10.08 8.79 2.94
C ALA A 61 9.22 8.56 4.19
N THR A 62 7.91 8.65 4.02
CA THR A 62 6.90 8.28 5.01
C THR A 62 6.55 6.80 4.84
N ILE A 63 6.44 6.06 5.95
CA ILE A 63 6.02 4.67 5.96
C ILE A 63 4.75 4.54 6.80
N VAL A 64 3.69 4.09 6.15
CA VAL A 64 2.43 3.71 6.81
C VAL A 64 2.40 2.18 6.89
N SER A 65 2.06 1.64 8.04
CA SER A 65 1.88 0.19 8.23
C SER A 65 0.45 -0.11 8.62
N ALA A 66 -0.22 -0.98 7.87
CA ALA A 66 -1.57 -1.44 8.13
C ALA A 66 -1.57 -2.93 8.45
N ASN A 67 -1.81 -3.26 9.72
CA ASN A 67 -1.88 -4.64 10.22
C ASN A 67 -2.75 -4.68 11.50
N PRO A 68 -3.41 -5.81 11.82
CA PRO A 68 -4.19 -5.93 13.06
C PRO A 68 -3.39 -5.78 14.35
N LEU A 69 -2.10 -6.15 14.32
CA LEU A 69 -1.21 -6.11 15.47
C LEU A 69 0.06 -5.32 15.13
N PRO A 70 0.54 -4.48 16.05
CA PRO A 70 1.83 -3.81 15.87
C PRO A 70 2.97 -4.83 15.97
N GLU A 71 3.93 -4.74 15.06
CA GLU A 71 5.03 -5.70 14.96
C GLU A 71 6.38 -5.05 15.25
N ALA A 72 7.19 -5.68 16.12
CA ALA A 72 8.43 -5.09 16.62
C ALA A 72 9.42 -4.67 15.51
N GLY A 73 9.48 -5.43 14.41
CA GLY A 73 10.37 -5.15 13.27
C GLY A 73 10.00 -3.93 12.44
N LEU A 74 8.73 -3.50 12.49
CA LEU A 74 8.22 -2.29 11.84
C LEU A 74 8.34 -1.05 12.74
N VAL A 75 8.26 -1.25 14.06
CA VAL A 75 8.43 -0.16 15.03
C VAL A 75 9.89 0.28 15.14
N ARG A 76 10.85 -0.67 15.15
CA ARG A 76 12.27 -0.34 15.33
C ARG A 76 13.19 -1.39 14.71
N PHE A 77 13.86 -1.04 13.62
CA PHE A 77 14.82 -1.92 12.98
C PHE A 77 16.25 -1.64 13.45
N LYS A 78 16.92 -2.67 13.96
CA LYS A 78 18.37 -2.67 14.22
C LYS A 78 19.04 -3.47 13.12
N ASN A 79 19.75 -2.81 12.21
CA ASN A 79 20.39 -3.47 11.07
C ASN A 79 21.70 -4.17 11.52
N PRO A 80 21.75 -5.51 11.56
CA PRO A 80 22.94 -6.23 12.04
C PRO A 80 24.10 -6.21 11.04
N GLN A 81 23.84 -5.84 9.77
CA GLN A 81 24.86 -5.76 8.72
C GLN A 81 25.70 -4.47 8.78
N ARG A 82 25.38 -3.54 9.71
CA ARG A 82 26.15 -2.31 9.92
C ARG A 82 26.71 -2.26 11.35
N PRO A 83 28.01 -1.95 11.55
CA PRO A 83 28.63 -1.89 12.88
C PRO A 83 27.91 -0.96 13.87
N ARG A 84 27.30 0.13 13.37
CA ARG A 84 26.49 1.07 14.18
C ARG A 84 25.10 0.55 14.58
N GLY A 85 24.58 -0.49 13.93
CA GLY A 85 23.24 -1.05 14.20
C GLY A 85 23.17 -1.93 15.45
N VAL A 86 24.32 -2.39 15.96
CA VAL A 86 24.41 -3.23 17.17
C VAL A 86 24.40 -2.39 18.45
N ILE A 87 24.91 -1.15 18.40
CA ILE A 87 25.08 -0.25 19.56
C ILE A 87 24.10 0.94 19.52
N GLY A 88 23.53 1.27 18.36
CA GLY A 88 22.63 2.41 18.17
C GLY A 88 21.17 2.20 18.55
N ARG A 89 20.41 3.30 18.60
CA ARG A 89 18.97 3.36 18.89
C ARG A 89 18.08 2.80 17.75
N GLY A 90 18.60 2.10 16.73
CA GLY A 90 17.81 1.58 15.61
C GLY A 90 17.07 2.66 14.80
N THR A 91 16.53 2.30 13.65
CA THR A 91 15.71 3.19 12.80
C THR A 91 14.24 2.90 13.08
N ALA A 92 13.48 3.92 13.50
CA ALA A 92 12.02 3.81 13.53
C ALA A 92 11.53 3.81 12.08
N LEU A 93 10.88 2.72 11.64
CA LEU A 93 10.45 2.61 10.25
C LEU A 93 9.06 3.20 10.08
N THR A 94 8.07 2.75 10.83
CA THR A 94 6.68 3.19 10.69
C THR A 94 6.45 4.57 11.30
N ASP A 95 5.93 5.51 10.51
CA ASP A 95 5.45 6.83 10.98
C ASP A 95 3.98 6.76 11.42
N ARG A 96 3.17 5.99 10.69
CA ARG A 96 1.76 5.75 11.03
C ARG A 96 1.45 4.26 11.07
N PHE A 97 0.88 3.84 12.19
CA PHE A 97 0.34 2.49 12.32
C PHE A 97 -1.18 2.53 12.28
N LEU A 98 -1.77 1.84 11.30
CA LEU A 98 -3.20 1.62 11.15
C LEU A 98 -3.53 0.22 11.66
N ALA A 99 -4.16 0.14 12.83
CA ALA A 99 -4.58 -1.12 13.46
C ALA A 99 -5.84 -1.69 12.79
N VAL A 100 -5.76 -1.95 11.49
CA VAL A 100 -6.88 -2.46 10.70
C VAL A 100 -7.33 -3.82 11.21
N ARG A 101 -8.62 -4.02 11.40
CA ARG A 101 -9.19 -5.32 11.79
C ARG A 101 -8.87 -6.37 10.73
N VAL A 102 -8.81 -7.64 11.13
CA VAL A 102 -8.68 -8.77 10.19
C VAL A 102 -9.74 -8.64 9.07
N ASN A 103 -9.29 -8.67 7.81
CA ASN A 103 -10.14 -8.49 6.62
C ASN A 103 -10.83 -7.11 6.52
N GLY A 104 -10.30 -6.11 7.23
CA GLY A 104 -10.77 -4.72 7.20
C GLY A 104 -10.08 -3.86 6.13
N ASP A 105 -9.07 -4.40 5.45
CA ASP A 105 -8.23 -3.68 4.48
C ASP A 105 -9.04 -3.10 3.32
N LEU A 106 -10.02 -3.85 2.79
CA LEU A 106 -10.90 -3.37 1.73
C LEU A 106 -11.65 -2.10 2.17
N ALA A 107 -12.21 -2.11 3.38
CA ALA A 107 -12.92 -0.95 3.92
C ALA A 107 -11.98 0.23 4.21
N MET A 108 -10.77 -0.05 4.70
CA MET A 108 -9.74 0.98 4.89
C MET A 108 -9.38 1.66 3.56
N PHE A 109 -9.14 0.89 2.50
CA PHE A 109 -8.79 1.45 1.19
C PHE A 109 -9.97 2.16 0.51
N ALA A 110 -11.19 1.63 0.62
CA ALA A 110 -12.39 2.34 0.17
C ALA A 110 -12.60 3.66 0.95
N GLY A 111 -12.31 3.66 2.25
CA GLY A 111 -12.38 4.85 3.09
C GLY A 111 -11.37 5.94 2.71
N VAL A 112 -10.11 5.57 2.43
CA VAL A 112 -9.11 6.56 1.97
C VAL A 112 -9.47 7.06 0.57
N ASN A 113 -9.97 6.21 -0.33
CA ASN A 113 -10.44 6.65 -1.66
C ASN A 113 -11.62 7.63 -1.55
N LYS A 114 -12.60 7.33 -0.70
CA LYS A 114 -13.70 8.26 -0.37
C LYS A 114 -13.19 9.59 0.16
N ALA A 115 -12.20 9.58 1.05
CA ALA A 115 -11.62 10.80 1.62
C ALA A 115 -10.80 11.61 0.60
N LEU A 116 -10.14 10.94 -0.36
CA LEU A 116 -9.42 11.60 -1.45
C LEU A 116 -10.40 12.22 -2.45
N LEU A 117 -11.46 11.50 -2.81
CA LEU A 117 -12.52 12.00 -3.69
C LEU A 117 -13.21 13.23 -3.08
N ALA A 118 -13.57 13.20 -1.80
CA ALA A 118 -14.19 14.36 -1.14
C ALA A 118 -13.28 15.60 -1.19
N ARG A 119 -11.97 15.44 -1.03
CA ARG A 119 -11.01 16.55 -1.15
C ARG A 119 -10.86 17.05 -2.60
N GLU A 120 -10.90 16.15 -3.57
CA GLU A 120 -10.93 16.51 -4.99
C GLU A 120 -12.20 17.31 -5.33
N GLU A 121 -13.35 16.96 -4.76
CA GLU A 121 -14.61 17.71 -4.95
C GLU A 121 -14.55 19.10 -4.29
N GLU A 122 -13.88 19.22 -3.13
CA GLU A 122 -13.65 20.50 -2.46
C GLU A 122 -12.63 21.39 -3.21
N ALA A 123 -11.62 20.79 -3.84
CA ALA A 123 -10.57 21.47 -4.59
C ALA A 123 -10.20 20.71 -5.88
N PRO A 124 -10.99 20.87 -6.97
CA PRO A 124 -10.78 20.13 -8.21
C PRO A 124 -9.39 20.36 -8.83
N GLY A 125 -8.82 19.29 -9.37
CA GLY A 125 -7.51 19.22 -10.00
C GLY A 125 -6.32 19.14 -9.04
N THR A 126 -6.55 18.85 -7.75
CA THR A 126 -5.46 18.90 -6.74
C THR A 126 -5.05 17.54 -6.20
N ILE A 127 -5.95 16.55 -6.20
CA ILE A 127 -5.72 15.24 -5.62
C ILE A 127 -5.63 14.19 -6.72
N VAL A 128 -6.63 14.15 -7.59
CA VAL A 128 -6.82 13.13 -8.61
C VAL A 128 -6.05 13.47 -9.88
N ASP A 129 -5.37 12.48 -10.46
CA ASP A 129 -4.69 12.63 -11.75
C ASP A 129 -5.68 12.39 -12.90
N GLN A 130 -6.51 13.39 -13.18
CA GLN A 130 -7.57 13.27 -14.19
C GLN A 130 -7.01 12.93 -15.57
N ALA A 131 -5.87 13.51 -15.95
CA ALA A 131 -5.25 13.24 -17.25
C ALA A 131 -4.79 11.78 -17.38
N PHE A 132 -4.25 11.20 -16.30
CA PHE A 132 -3.92 9.78 -16.26
C PHE A 132 -5.17 8.90 -16.35
N ILE A 133 -6.23 9.26 -15.61
CA ILE A 133 -7.48 8.51 -15.59
C ILE A 133 -8.13 8.50 -16.98
N ASP A 134 -8.28 9.66 -17.60
CA ASP A 134 -8.90 9.80 -18.93
C ASP A 134 -8.14 9.02 -20.02
N ALA A 135 -6.81 8.91 -19.88
CA ALA A 135 -5.95 8.25 -20.85
C ALA A 135 -5.82 6.74 -20.65
N TYR A 136 -5.85 6.26 -19.40
CA TYR A 136 -5.39 4.90 -19.05
C TYR A 136 -6.36 4.10 -18.18
N CYS A 137 -7.46 4.68 -17.72
CA CYS A 137 -8.40 4.02 -16.83
C CYS A 137 -9.80 3.92 -17.45
N ASP A 138 -10.58 2.95 -16.95
CA ASP A 138 -12.02 2.87 -17.15
C ASP A 138 -12.73 2.77 -15.78
N GLY A 139 -14.07 2.87 -15.78
CA GLY A 139 -14.88 2.67 -14.57
C GLY A 139 -14.70 3.72 -13.46
N PHE A 140 -14.07 4.87 -13.76
CA PHE A 140 -13.81 5.91 -12.76
C PHE A 140 -15.10 6.49 -12.14
N ASP A 141 -16.10 6.78 -12.96
CA ASP A 141 -17.38 7.33 -12.49
C ASP A 141 -18.10 6.35 -11.56
N ASP A 142 -18.17 5.07 -11.95
CA ASP A 142 -18.77 3.99 -11.15
C ASP A 142 -18.04 3.82 -9.80
N ALA A 143 -16.70 3.88 -9.80
CA ALA A 143 -15.91 3.82 -8.58
C ALA A 143 -16.20 5.01 -7.66
N CYS A 144 -16.29 6.22 -8.22
CA CYS A 144 -16.62 7.43 -7.47
C CYS A 144 -18.01 7.35 -6.85
N GLU A 145 -19.02 6.90 -7.60
CA GLU A 145 -20.38 6.67 -7.08
C GLU A 145 -20.36 5.67 -5.92
N GLY A 146 -19.70 4.52 -6.09
CA GLY A 146 -19.55 3.53 -5.04
C GLY A 146 -18.93 4.09 -3.76
N TRP A 147 -17.86 4.87 -3.85
CA TRP A 147 -17.26 5.50 -2.66
C TRP A 147 -18.15 6.57 -2.02
N ARG A 148 -18.93 7.32 -2.80
CA ARG A 148 -19.90 8.30 -2.26
C ARG A 148 -21.00 7.62 -1.46
N GLU A 149 -21.52 6.51 -1.96
CA GLU A 149 -22.62 5.76 -1.32
C GLU A 149 -22.20 5.05 -0.03
N LEU A 150 -20.93 4.66 0.10
CA LEU A 150 -20.44 4.02 1.33
C LEU A 150 -20.56 4.95 2.54
N ALA A 151 -21.35 4.54 3.53
CA ALA A 151 -21.49 5.28 4.77
C ALA A 151 -20.21 5.15 5.61
N TRP A 152 -19.79 6.25 6.25
CA TRP A 152 -18.62 6.25 7.13
C TRP A 152 -18.74 5.22 8.26
N SER A 153 -19.93 5.03 8.83
CA SER A 153 -20.16 4.01 9.86
C SER A 153 -19.84 2.59 9.37
N GLN A 154 -20.17 2.26 8.11
CA GLN A 154 -19.85 0.96 7.53
C GLN A 154 -18.34 0.79 7.35
N ILE A 155 -17.64 1.86 6.93
CA ILE A 155 -16.19 1.88 6.78
C ILE A 155 -15.52 1.68 8.14
N GLU A 156 -15.96 2.42 9.16
CA GLU A 156 -15.41 2.34 10.52
C GLU A 156 -15.63 0.96 11.15
N ASP A 157 -16.85 0.43 11.06
CA ASP A 157 -17.21 -0.90 11.59
C ASP A 157 -16.44 -2.02 10.89
N ALA A 158 -16.28 -1.93 9.56
CA ALA A 158 -15.61 -2.97 8.79
C ALA A 158 -14.09 -2.94 8.98
N SER A 159 -13.48 -1.75 8.89
CA SER A 159 -12.03 -1.54 8.99
C SER A 159 -11.51 -1.59 10.43
N GLY A 160 -12.34 -1.25 11.41
CA GLY A 160 -11.91 -1.05 12.80
C GLY A 160 -11.12 0.25 13.02
N LEU A 161 -11.06 1.13 12.03
CA LEU A 161 -10.42 2.44 12.11
C LEU A 161 -11.48 3.53 12.22
N THR A 162 -11.18 4.59 12.95
CA THR A 162 -12.00 5.80 12.94
C THR A 162 -11.84 6.57 11.64
N ARG A 163 -12.85 7.35 11.25
CA ARG A 163 -12.78 8.29 10.12
C ARG A 163 -11.56 9.20 10.24
N ALA A 164 -11.24 9.70 11.43
CA ALA A 164 -10.10 10.58 11.66
C ALA A 164 -8.77 9.88 11.29
N GLN A 165 -8.57 8.62 11.68
CA GLN A 165 -7.37 7.86 11.31
C GLN A 165 -7.25 7.66 9.79
N ILE A 166 -8.37 7.43 9.11
CA ILE A 166 -8.41 7.28 7.64
C ILE A 166 -8.13 8.63 6.96
N GLU A 167 -8.68 9.72 7.48
CA GLU A 167 -8.42 11.07 6.96
C GLU A 167 -6.98 11.50 7.18
N GLU A 168 -6.37 11.13 8.30
CA GLU A 168 -4.94 11.36 8.56
C GLU A 168 -4.07 10.54 7.61
N PHE A 169 -4.42 9.28 7.31
CA PHE A 169 -3.73 8.52 6.26
C PHE A 169 -3.88 9.19 4.90
N ALA A 170 -5.07 9.69 4.56
CA ALA A 170 -5.27 10.44 3.33
C ALA A 170 -4.40 11.71 3.27
N ASN A 171 -4.12 12.38 4.39
CA ASN A 171 -3.19 13.52 4.42
C ASN A 171 -1.77 13.09 4.02
N ASP A 172 -1.28 11.96 4.53
CA ASP A 172 0.03 11.42 4.14
C ASP A 172 0.06 11.12 2.63
N VAL A 173 -1.05 10.60 2.09
CA VAL A 173 -1.19 10.33 0.65
C VAL A 173 -1.11 11.62 -0.15
N VAL A 174 -1.91 12.63 0.19
CA VAL A 174 -1.93 13.93 -0.53
C VAL A 174 -0.56 14.60 -0.51
N ALA A 175 0.18 14.51 0.61
CA ALA A 175 1.52 15.07 0.73
C ALA A 175 2.57 14.36 -0.15
N ALA A 176 2.36 13.09 -0.47
CA ALA A 176 3.30 12.28 -1.24
C ALA A 176 3.11 12.48 -2.75
N LYS A 177 4.22 12.56 -3.49
CA LYS A 177 4.19 12.59 -4.96
C LYS A 177 4.23 11.20 -5.57
N SER A 178 4.80 10.21 -4.88
CA SER A 178 4.91 8.82 -5.34
C SER A 178 4.55 7.85 -4.20
N VAL A 179 3.69 6.87 -4.52
CA VAL A 179 3.15 5.93 -3.53
C VAL A 179 3.39 4.49 -3.97
N ILE A 180 4.03 3.70 -3.12
CA ILE A 180 4.13 2.25 -3.26
C ILE A 180 3.24 1.59 -2.21
N VAL A 181 2.45 0.60 -2.63
CA VAL A 181 1.77 -0.31 -1.69
C VAL A 181 2.46 -1.67 -1.73
N CYS A 182 3.08 -2.04 -0.62
CA CYS A 182 3.72 -3.33 -0.42
C CYS A 182 2.81 -4.26 0.38
N TRP A 183 2.65 -5.50 -0.06
CA TRP A 183 1.89 -6.49 0.70
C TRP A 183 2.45 -7.89 0.55
N ALA A 184 2.09 -8.77 1.49
CA ALA A 184 2.38 -10.20 1.42
C ALA A 184 1.11 -11.01 1.69
N MET A 185 1.22 -12.09 2.48
CA MET A 185 0.15 -13.08 2.64
C MET A 185 -1.03 -12.63 3.48
N GLY A 186 -0.91 -11.55 4.27
CA GLY A 186 -1.97 -11.08 5.17
C GLY A 186 -3.25 -10.64 4.45
N ILE A 187 -3.15 -10.24 3.18
CA ILE A 187 -4.30 -9.80 2.35
C ILE A 187 -4.60 -10.73 1.16
N THR A 188 -3.96 -11.89 1.06
CA THR A 188 -4.06 -12.75 -0.13
C THR A 188 -4.79 -14.07 0.10
N GLN A 189 -5.09 -14.45 1.35
CA GLN A 189 -5.59 -15.79 1.69
C GLN A 189 -7.02 -15.82 2.26
N HIS A 190 -7.75 -14.70 2.20
CA HIS A 190 -9.15 -14.61 2.62
C HIS A 190 -10.07 -14.50 1.40
N ARG A 191 -11.36 -14.76 1.60
CA ARG A 191 -12.37 -14.75 0.51
C ARG A 191 -12.47 -13.43 -0.25
N ASN A 192 -12.13 -12.31 0.38
CA ASN A 192 -12.22 -10.98 -0.20
C ASN A 192 -10.89 -10.48 -0.80
N ALA A 193 -9.86 -11.32 -0.88
CA ALA A 193 -8.51 -10.92 -1.26
C ALA A 193 -8.44 -10.25 -2.63
N VAL A 194 -9.12 -10.81 -3.64
CA VAL A 194 -9.13 -10.23 -4.99
C VAL A 194 -9.74 -8.83 -4.99
N ALA A 195 -10.92 -8.67 -4.36
CA ALA A 195 -11.57 -7.35 -4.24
C ALA A 195 -10.71 -6.35 -3.47
N THR A 196 -10.05 -6.80 -2.39
CA THR A 196 -9.16 -5.97 -1.58
C THR A 196 -7.97 -5.46 -2.40
N ILE A 197 -7.33 -6.33 -3.18
CA ILE A 197 -6.19 -5.95 -4.01
C ILE A 197 -6.62 -5.05 -5.17
N ARG A 198 -7.81 -5.27 -5.75
CA ARG A 198 -8.39 -4.35 -6.75
C ARG A 198 -8.59 -2.95 -6.16
N GLU A 199 -9.10 -2.85 -4.94
CA GLU A 199 -9.28 -1.56 -4.28
C GLU A 199 -7.95 -0.85 -3.97
N ILE A 200 -6.91 -1.61 -3.62
CA ILE A 200 -5.53 -1.09 -3.50
C ILE A 200 -5.04 -0.53 -4.83
N VAL A 201 -5.34 -1.20 -5.95
CA VAL A 201 -4.96 -0.72 -7.28
C VAL A 201 -5.76 0.52 -7.65
N ASN A 202 -7.06 0.58 -7.38
CA ASN A 202 -7.88 1.78 -7.57
C ASN A 202 -7.29 2.98 -6.82
N PHE A 203 -6.89 2.77 -5.56
CA PHE A 203 -6.20 3.78 -4.74
C PHE A 203 -4.91 4.31 -5.42
N LEU A 204 -4.13 3.43 -6.05
CA LEU A 204 -2.93 3.83 -6.79
C LEU A 204 -3.28 4.58 -8.09
N LEU A 205 -4.28 4.10 -8.83
CA LEU A 205 -4.72 4.68 -10.10
C LEU A 205 -5.26 6.11 -9.93
N LEU A 206 -5.97 6.40 -8.83
CA LEU A 206 -6.54 7.73 -8.54
C LEU A 206 -5.54 8.88 -8.69
N ARG A 207 -4.26 8.62 -8.39
CA ARG A 207 -3.20 9.63 -8.43
C ARG A 207 -2.07 9.28 -9.41
N GLY A 208 -2.38 8.46 -10.42
CA GLY A 208 -1.43 8.04 -11.43
C GLY A 208 -0.19 7.35 -10.83
N ASN A 209 -0.31 6.64 -9.71
CA ASN A 209 0.82 5.95 -9.06
C ASN A 209 1.14 4.61 -9.76
N ILE A 210 1.16 4.57 -11.09
CA ILE A 210 1.51 3.39 -11.88
C ILE A 210 2.39 3.83 -13.07
N GLY A 211 3.39 3.02 -13.41
CA GLY A 211 4.23 3.25 -14.59
C GLY A 211 5.27 4.37 -14.45
N ARG A 212 5.56 4.81 -13.21
CA ARG A 212 6.57 5.84 -12.91
C ARG A 212 7.42 5.50 -11.69
N PRO A 213 8.64 6.06 -11.57
CA PRO A 213 9.55 5.72 -10.47
C PRO A 213 8.93 5.95 -9.09
N GLY A 214 9.19 5.02 -8.18
CA GLY A 214 8.74 5.10 -6.79
C GLY A 214 7.24 4.91 -6.60
N ALA A 215 6.52 4.35 -7.58
CA ALA A 215 5.08 4.19 -7.52
C ALA A 215 4.60 2.80 -7.99
N GLY A 216 3.56 2.30 -7.33
CA GLY A 216 2.79 1.15 -7.82
C GLY A 216 2.67 -0.03 -6.85
N PRO A 217 2.03 -1.12 -7.34
CA PRO A 217 1.81 -2.33 -6.55
C PRO A 217 3.09 -3.15 -6.37
N SER A 218 3.36 -3.55 -5.13
CA SER A 218 4.52 -4.37 -4.75
C SER A 218 4.11 -5.60 -3.92
N PRO A 219 3.52 -6.64 -4.55
CA PRO A 219 3.32 -7.94 -3.92
C PRO A 219 4.68 -8.59 -3.61
N ILE A 220 5.09 -8.57 -2.34
CA ILE A 220 6.35 -9.12 -1.87
C ILE A 220 6.22 -10.64 -1.72
N ARG A 221 6.93 -11.37 -2.59
CA ARG A 221 6.91 -12.83 -2.64
C ARG A 221 8.11 -13.40 -1.89
N GLY A 222 7.86 -14.33 -0.96
CA GLY A 222 8.89 -14.86 -0.05
C GLY A 222 9.87 -15.90 -0.62
N HIS A 223 9.56 -16.54 -1.76
CA HIS A 223 10.44 -17.56 -2.35
C HIS A 223 11.26 -16.97 -3.50
N SER A 224 12.57 -17.21 -3.47
CA SER A 224 13.60 -16.59 -4.32
C SER A 224 13.45 -16.78 -5.83
N ASN A 225 12.62 -17.72 -6.32
CA ASN A 225 12.39 -17.94 -7.75
C ASN A 225 10.91 -17.97 -8.18
N VAL A 226 9.96 -17.56 -7.32
CA VAL A 226 8.52 -17.62 -7.68
C VAL A 226 8.12 -16.62 -8.78
N GLN A 227 8.98 -15.65 -9.10
CA GLN A 227 8.78 -14.74 -10.23
C GLN A 227 9.35 -15.27 -11.56
N GLY A 228 10.40 -16.10 -11.50
CA GLY A 228 11.09 -16.70 -12.65
C GLY A 228 10.40 -17.96 -13.18
N ASP A 229 9.76 -18.76 -12.32
CA ASP A 229 9.00 -19.97 -12.71
C ASP A 229 7.67 -19.69 -13.46
N ARG A 230 7.41 -18.44 -13.85
CA ARG A 230 6.15 -18.01 -14.50
C ARG A 230 6.39 -17.25 -15.80
N THR A 231 7.44 -17.62 -16.52
CA THR A 231 7.68 -17.33 -17.94
C THR A 231 7.77 -18.66 -18.66
#